data_AF-A0A093IDL2-F1
#
_entry.id   AF-A0A093IDL2-F1
#
_cell.length_a   1.000
_cell.length_b   1.000
_cell.length_c   1.000
_cell.angle_alpha   90.00
_cell.angle_beta   90.00
_cell.angle_gamma   90.00
#
_symmetry.space_group_name_H-M   'P 1'
#
loop_
_entity.id
_entity.type
_entity.pdbx_description
1 polymer ?
#
loop_
_entity_poly.entity_id
_entity_poly.type
_entity_poly.pdbx_seq_one_letter_code
_entity_poly.pdbx_strand_id
1 'polypeptide(L)'
;GWSRAHGHALSCNRALCWVPCQNGGSCTFPGRCTCPPGWMGRTCETDVDECASQSHGCGQLCINTAGSYHCACQDGFNLAADDKACQPLGPAPEPESFSQAGSPSEMKEEMQELKGRVEALEQKLQLVLAPFHNLMLSAPEDVGADPISRLSHSLQQLDRIDSLSEQISFLEERLETCKCLEKA
;
A
#
# COMPACT_ATOMS: atom_id res chain seq x y z
N GLY A 1 12.57 22.32 -0.47
CA GLY A 1 13.87 23.00 -0.69
C GLY A 1 14.90 22.02 -1.19
N TRP A 2 16.18 22.36 -1.11
CA TRP A 2 17.28 21.46 -1.49
C TRP A 2 18.02 20.95 -0.25
N SER A 3 18.62 19.77 -0.37
CA SER A 3 19.47 19.12 0.63
C SER A 3 20.74 18.59 -0.05
N ARG A 4 21.74 18.24 0.75
CA ARG A 4 22.94 17.56 0.24
C ARG A 4 22.59 16.11 -0.10
N ALA A 5 23.09 15.60 -1.22
CA ALA A 5 22.93 14.19 -1.55
C ALA A 5 23.59 13.26 -0.51
N HIS A 6 24.70 13.70 0.10
CA HIS A 6 25.47 12.99 1.13
C HIS A 6 26.07 13.96 2.16
N GLY A 7 26.38 13.47 3.38
CA GLY A 7 26.90 14.30 4.48
C GLY A 7 28.20 15.06 4.18
N HIS A 8 29.04 14.52 3.30
CA HIS A 8 30.31 15.15 2.89
C HIS A 8 30.21 15.97 1.58
N ALA A 9 29.05 15.97 0.91
CA ALA A 9 28.89 16.71 -0.34
C ALA A 9 28.79 18.22 -0.07
N LEU A 10 29.55 19.02 -0.82
CA LEU A 10 29.53 20.49 -0.73
C LEU A 10 28.36 21.12 -1.50
N SER A 11 27.65 20.36 -2.33
CA SER A 11 26.56 20.84 -3.18
C SER A 11 25.18 20.41 -2.68
N CYS A 12 24.21 21.34 -2.77
CA CYS A 12 22.80 21.12 -2.44
C CYS A 12 22.03 20.69 -3.70
N ASN A 13 22.10 19.40 -4.04
CA ASN A 13 21.53 18.88 -5.30
C ASN A 13 20.43 17.83 -5.10
N ARG A 14 20.02 17.52 -3.87
CA ARG A 14 18.92 16.59 -3.58
C ARG A 14 17.65 17.38 -3.26
N ALA A 15 16.64 17.28 -4.12
CA ALA A 15 15.37 17.95 -3.89
C ALA A 15 14.59 17.31 -2.71
N LEU A 16 13.96 18.16 -1.90
CA LEU A 16 13.10 17.77 -0.78
C LEU A 16 11.64 18.08 -1.09
N CYS A 17 10.78 17.08 -0.88
CA CYS A 17 9.34 17.17 -0.97
C CYS A 17 8.77 17.20 0.45
N TRP A 18 7.97 18.23 0.77
CA TRP A 18 7.41 18.41 2.12
C TRP A 18 6.44 17.28 2.48
N VAL A 19 5.65 16.86 1.49
CA VAL A 19 4.90 15.62 1.53
C VAL A 19 5.71 14.57 0.76
N PRO A 20 6.05 13.43 1.36
CA PRO A 20 6.80 12.38 0.66
C PRO A 20 6.06 11.88 -0.59
N CYS A 21 6.82 11.60 -1.65
CA CYS A 21 6.28 10.92 -2.82
C CYS A 21 5.98 9.45 -2.44
N GLN A 22 4.80 8.98 -2.81
CA GLN A 22 4.30 7.63 -2.57
C GLN A 22 4.62 6.72 -3.77
N ASN A 23 4.39 5.41 -3.61
CA ASN A 23 4.45 4.41 -4.68
C ASN A 23 5.74 4.43 -5.53
N GLY A 24 6.89 4.70 -4.90
CA GLY A 24 8.19 4.76 -5.58
C GLY A 24 8.46 6.06 -6.34
N GLY A 25 7.63 7.09 -6.17
CA GLY A 25 7.86 8.43 -6.72
C GLY A 25 9.18 9.06 -6.25
N SER A 26 9.80 9.84 -7.14
CA SER A 26 11.07 10.52 -6.89
C SER A 26 10.88 12.03 -6.80
N CYS A 27 11.46 12.64 -5.76
CA CYS A 27 11.48 14.10 -5.63
C CYS A 27 12.63 14.67 -6.47
N THR A 28 12.33 15.15 -7.67
CA THR A 28 13.33 15.73 -8.59
C THR A 28 13.43 17.25 -8.46
N PHE A 29 12.37 17.89 -7.95
CA PHE A 29 12.34 19.32 -7.70
C PHE A 29 11.62 19.60 -6.38
N PRO A 30 11.99 20.65 -5.62
CA PRO A 30 11.35 20.98 -4.36
C PRO A 30 9.81 20.97 -4.41
N GLY A 31 9.19 20.06 -3.65
CA GLY A 31 7.73 19.91 -3.59
C GLY A 31 7.06 19.34 -4.85
N ARG A 32 7.82 18.83 -5.82
CA ARG A 32 7.30 18.20 -7.03
C ARG A 32 7.83 16.76 -7.14
N CYS A 33 6.89 15.82 -7.13
CA CYS A 33 7.16 14.41 -7.38
C CYS A 33 7.16 14.12 -8.89
N THR A 34 8.08 13.27 -9.31
CA THR A 34 8.03 12.57 -10.59
C THR A 34 7.56 11.15 -10.30
N CYS A 35 6.40 10.79 -10.85
CA CYS A 35 5.78 9.50 -10.60
C CYS A 35 6.30 8.43 -11.56
N PRO A 36 6.47 7.18 -11.09
CA PRO A 36 6.72 6.06 -11.97
C PRO A 36 5.50 5.79 -12.87
N PRO A 37 5.66 5.03 -13.97
CA PRO A 37 4.54 4.58 -14.79
C PRO A 37 3.46 3.89 -13.94
N GLY A 38 2.20 4.09 -14.31
CA GLY A 38 1.03 3.57 -13.57
C GLY A 38 0.59 4.43 -12.38
N TRP A 39 1.31 5.52 -12.06
CA TRP A 39 0.95 6.42 -10.95
C TRP A 39 0.86 7.88 -11.36
N MET A 40 -0.07 8.60 -10.74
CA MET A 40 -0.30 10.03 -10.94
C MET A 40 -0.68 10.73 -9.62
N GLY A 41 -0.93 12.05 -9.71
CA GLY A 41 -1.21 12.89 -8.55
C GLY A 41 -0.01 13.74 -8.13
N ARG A 42 -0.18 14.58 -7.10
CA ARG A 42 0.88 15.52 -6.66
C ARG A 42 2.03 14.78 -5.97
N THR A 43 1.69 13.69 -5.29
CA THR A 43 2.57 12.85 -4.49
C THR A 43 2.60 11.41 -5.00
N CYS A 44 2.13 11.14 -6.21
CA CYS A 44 2.02 9.79 -6.79
C CYS A 44 1.08 8.87 -6.00
N GLU A 45 0.05 9.46 -5.39
CA GLU A 45 -0.94 8.82 -4.54
C GLU A 45 -2.07 8.13 -5.31
N THR A 46 -2.23 8.45 -6.59
CA THR A 46 -3.35 7.99 -7.40
C THR A 46 -2.87 7.00 -8.43
N ASP A 47 -3.47 5.83 -8.44
CA ASP A 47 -3.28 4.82 -9.48
C ASP A 47 -3.84 5.32 -10.82
N VAL A 48 -3.13 5.04 -11.91
CA VAL A 48 -3.63 5.32 -13.26
C VAL A 48 -4.41 4.10 -13.72
N ASP A 49 -5.71 4.25 -13.92
CA ASP A 49 -6.51 3.15 -14.49
C ASP A 49 -6.31 3.08 -16.01
N GLU A 50 -5.39 2.22 -16.46
CA GLU A 50 -5.15 2.04 -17.89
C GLU A 50 -6.33 1.37 -18.62
N CYS A 51 -7.17 0.63 -17.90
CA CYS A 51 -8.34 -0.04 -18.45
C CYS A 51 -9.51 0.92 -18.71
N ALA A 52 -9.56 2.07 -18.03
CA ALA A 52 -10.51 3.13 -18.32
C ALA A 52 -10.33 3.76 -19.71
N SER A 53 -9.18 3.53 -20.37
CA SER A 53 -8.94 3.95 -21.74
C SER A 53 -9.62 3.01 -22.73
N GLN A 54 -10.29 3.57 -23.74
CA GLN A 54 -10.88 2.80 -24.83
C GLN A 54 -9.84 1.99 -25.64
N SER A 55 -8.56 2.37 -25.56
CA SER A 55 -7.44 1.73 -26.26
C SER A 55 -6.43 1.12 -25.29
N HIS A 56 -6.90 0.39 -24.28
CA HIS A 56 -6.07 -0.32 -23.29
C HIS A 56 -5.22 -1.47 -23.89
N GLY A 57 -5.44 -1.85 -25.15
CA GLY A 57 -4.55 -2.75 -25.89
C GLY A 57 -4.65 -4.24 -25.55
N CYS A 58 -5.63 -4.64 -24.74
CA CYS A 58 -5.99 -6.04 -24.51
C CYS A 58 -6.94 -6.55 -25.58
N GLY A 59 -6.81 -7.82 -25.97
CA GLY A 59 -7.67 -8.44 -26.97
C GLY A 59 -9.11 -8.64 -26.51
N GLN A 60 -9.33 -8.85 -25.21
CA GLN A 60 -10.66 -9.04 -24.62
C GLN A 60 -10.85 -8.26 -23.32
N LEU A 61 -10.45 -8.81 -22.18
CA LEU A 61 -10.64 -8.20 -20.87
C LEU A 61 -9.38 -7.46 -20.43
N CYS A 62 -9.57 -6.33 -19.75
CA CYS A 62 -8.52 -5.57 -19.09
C CYS A 62 -8.79 -5.55 -17.60
N ILE A 63 -7.77 -5.87 -16.79
CA ILE A 63 -7.86 -5.86 -15.34
C ILE A 63 -6.85 -4.86 -14.80
N ASN A 64 -7.36 -3.77 -14.24
CA ASN A 64 -6.54 -2.73 -13.62
C ASN A 64 -5.98 -3.23 -12.28
N THR A 65 -4.72 -2.88 -12.00
CA THR A 65 -4.01 -3.24 -10.76
C THR A 65 -3.22 -2.04 -10.27
N ALA A 66 -2.85 -2.00 -8.99
CA ALA A 66 -2.10 -0.85 -8.48
C ALA A 66 -0.73 -0.70 -9.16
N GLY A 67 -0.57 0.38 -9.91
CA GLY A 67 0.61 0.75 -10.68
C GLY A 67 0.75 0.05 -12.03
N SER A 68 -0.25 -0.72 -12.48
CA SER A 68 -0.19 -1.46 -13.75
C SER A 68 -1.53 -2.05 -14.17
N TYR A 69 -1.56 -2.77 -15.29
CA TYR A 69 -2.72 -3.55 -15.70
C TYR A 69 -2.26 -4.83 -16.38
N HIS A 70 -3.16 -5.80 -16.49
CA HIS A 70 -2.92 -7.00 -17.27
C HIS A 70 -4.17 -7.39 -18.06
N CYS A 71 -3.96 -8.12 -19.14
CA CYS A 71 -5.03 -8.61 -19.98
C CYS A 71 -5.49 -9.98 -19.51
N ALA A 72 -6.79 -10.23 -19.65
CA ALA A 72 -7.41 -11.51 -19.38
C ALA A 72 -8.33 -11.89 -20.54
N CYS A 73 -8.70 -13.17 -20.58
CA CYS A 73 -9.56 -13.72 -21.62
C CYS A 73 -10.86 -14.25 -21.03
N GLN A 74 -11.92 -14.20 -21.82
CA GLN A 74 -13.19 -14.83 -21.50
C GLN A 74 -13.06 -16.36 -21.55
N ASP A 75 -14.01 -17.05 -20.94
CA ASP A 75 -14.08 -18.51 -20.95
C ASP A 75 -14.01 -19.05 -22.38
N GLY A 76 -13.25 -20.13 -22.57
CA GLY A 76 -12.99 -20.70 -23.90
C GLY A 76 -11.78 -20.08 -24.63
N PHE A 77 -11.07 -19.14 -24.01
CA PHE A 77 -9.84 -18.54 -24.54
C PHE A 77 -8.69 -18.58 -23.55
N ASN A 78 -7.47 -18.69 -24.06
CA ASN A 78 -6.23 -18.54 -23.31
C ASN A 78 -5.50 -17.25 -23.72
N LEU A 79 -4.81 -16.66 -22.76
CA LEU A 79 -3.90 -15.53 -23.03
C LEU A 79 -2.71 -16.04 -23.85
N ALA A 80 -2.45 -15.35 -24.96
CA ALA A 80 -1.32 -15.64 -25.83
C ALA A 80 0.01 -15.21 -25.18
N ALA A 81 1.13 -15.63 -25.78
CA ALA A 81 2.47 -15.33 -25.28
C ALA A 81 2.86 -13.83 -25.36
N ASP A 82 2.04 -12.99 -25.98
CA ASP A 82 2.22 -11.54 -26.01
C ASP A 82 1.54 -10.83 -24.82
N ASP A 83 0.96 -11.59 -23.89
CA ASP A 83 0.20 -11.15 -22.72
C ASP A 83 -0.96 -10.19 -23.04
N LYS A 84 -1.44 -10.19 -24.29
CA LYS A 84 -2.48 -9.26 -24.77
C LYS A 84 -3.56 -9.93 -25.58
N ALA A 85 -3.19 -10.77 -26.53
CA ALA A 85 -4.13 -11.45 -27.40
C ALA A 85 -4.76 -12.66 -26.70
N CYS A 86 -6.00 -12.98 -27.08
CA CYS A 86 -6.71 -14.15 -26.59
C CYS A 86 -6.90 -15.14 -27.73
N GLN A 87 -6.42 -16.37 -27.54
CA GLN A 87 -6.53 -17.46 -28.50
C GLN A 87 -7.58 -18.46 -28.03
N PRO A 88 -8.49 -18.92 -28.91
CA PRO A 88 -9.46 -19.93 -28.52
C PRO A 88 -8.77 -21.22 -28.08
N LEU A 89 -9.28 -21.84 -27.03
CA LEU A 89 -8.75 -23.06 -26.42
C LEU A 89 -8.83 -24.30 -27.34
N GLY A 90 -9.51 -24.18 -28.49
CA GLY A 90 -9.67 -25.22 -29.50
C GLY A 90 -10.64 -24.75 -30.58
N PRO A 91 -10.91 -25.56 -31.62
CA PRO A 91 -12.03 -25.28 -32.50
C PRO A 91 -13.28 -25.11 -31.64
N ALA A 92 -14.06 -24.05 -31.93
CA ALA A 92 -15.40 -23.94 -31.39
C ALA A 92 -16.08 -25.30 -31.55
N PRO A 93 -16.81 -25.81 -30.55
CA PRO A 93 -17.64 -26.97 -30.80
C PRO A 93 -18.44 -26.64 -32.04
N GLU A 94 -18.28 -27.43 -33.10
CA GLU A 94 -19.25 -27.44 -34.18
C GLU A 94 -20.63 -27.53 -33.53
N PRO A 95 -21.70 -27.02 -34.15
CA PRO A 95 -23.05 -27.26 -33.67
C PRO A 95 -23.40 -28.76 -33.89
N GLU A 96 -22.63 -29.66 -33.30
CA GLU A 96 -23.07 -30.99 -32.97
C GLU A 96 -24.13 -30.81 -31.89
N SER A 97 -25.32 -31.26 -32.22
CA SER A 97 -26.45 -31.43 -31.33
C SER A 97 -26.02 -32.13 -30.03
N PHE A 98 -25.62 -31.36 -29.01
CA PHE A 98 -25.36 -31.87 -27.67
C PHE A 98 -26.69 -32.23 -27.00
N SER A 99 -27.15 -33.44 -27.31
CA SER A 99 -28.10 -34.17 -26.47
C SER A 99 -27.32 -34.75 -25.29
N GLN A 100 -26.94 -33.91 -24.33
CA GLN A 100 -26.74 -34.23 -22.90
C GLN A 100 -25.97 -33.08 -22.23
N ALA A 101 -26.73 -32.10 -21.74
CA ALA A 101 -26.27 -31.24 -20.67
C ALA A 101 -26.11 -32.09 -19.40
N GLY A 102 -24.91 -32.11 -18.83
CA GLY A 102 -24.75 -32.30 -17.38
C GLY A 102 -25.66 -31.27 -16.69
N SER A 103 -26.45 -31.75 -15.74
CA SER A 103 -27.59 -30.99 -15.24
C SER A 103 -27.16 -29.68 -14.55
N PRO A 104 -27.95 -28.59 -14.62
CA PRO A 104 -27.72 -27.34 -13.86
C PRO A 104 -27.67 -27.49 -12.32
N SER A 105 -27.79 -28.72 -11.80
CA SER A 105 -27.79 -29.07 -10.38
C SER A 105 -26.37 -29.24 -9.82
N GLU A 106 -25.43 -29.79 -10.60
CA GLU A 106 -24.11 -30.18 -10.08
C GLU A 106 -23.26 -28.94 -9.70
N MET A 107 -23.30 -27.88 -10.51
CA MET A 107 -22.56 -26.63 -10.21
C MET A 107 -23.19 -25.82 -9.06
N LYS A 108 -24.48 -26.01 -8.77
CA LYS A 108 -25.13 -25.41 -7.58
C LYS A 108 -24.71 -26.11 -6.30
N GLU A 109 -24.54 -27.42 -6.34
CA GLU A 109 -24.09 -28.21 -5.18
C GLU A 109 -22.65 -27.86 -4.79
N GLU A 110 -21.73 -27.74 -5.75
CA GLU A 110 -20.34 -27.36 -5.44
C GLU A 110 -20.21 -25.93 -4.88
N MET A 111 -20.96 -24.97 -5.43
CA MET A 111 -20.97 -23.59 -4.90
C MET A 111 -21.58 -23.52 -3.50
N GLN A 112 -22.58 -24.37 -3.21
CA GLN A 112 -23.21 -24.44 -1.90
C GLN A 112 -22.29 -25.10 -0.85
N GLU A 113 -21.48 -26.08 -1.25
CA GLU A 113 -20.45 -26.67 -0.39
C GLU A 113 -19.36 -25.64 -0.04
N LEU A 114 -18.87 -24.89 -1.03
CA LEU A 114 -17.85 -23.86 -0.81
C LEU A 114 -18.35 -22.75 0.14
N LYS A 115 -19.60 -22.32 -0.03
CA LYS A 115 -20.24 -21.32 0.83
C LYS A 115 -20.31 -21.78 2.30
N GLY A 116 -20.68 -23.04 2.54
CA GLY A 116 -20.72 -23.60 3.90
C GLY A 116 -19.35 -23.63 4.57
N ARG A 117 -18.27 -23.88 3.81
CA ARG A 117 -16.91 -23.87 4.34
C ARG A 117 -16.42 -22.47 4.74
N VAL A 118 -16.83 -21.44 4.01
CA VAL A 118 -16.50 -20.03 4.32
C VAL A 118 -17.21 -19.58 5.60
N GLU A 119 -18.50 -19.86 5.73
CA GLU A 119 -19.28 -19.50 6.93
C GLU A 119 -18.72 -20.18 8.20
N ALA A 120 -18.26 -21.43 8.08
CA ALA A 120 -17.64 -22.15 9.20
C ALA A 120 -16.27 -21.58 9.61
N LEU A 121 -15.50 -21.03 8.66
CA LEU A 121 -14.23 -20.36 8.95
C LEU A 121 -14.46 -19.01 9.66
N GLU A 122 -15.47 -18.26 9.25
CA GLU A 122 -15.83 -16.97 9.85
C GLU A 122 -16.25 -17.13 11.32
N GLN A 123 -17.08 -18.13 11.63
CA GLN A 123 -17.50 -18.44 13.00
C GLN A 123 -16.30 -18.85 13.89
N LYS A 124 -15.35 -19.61 13.34
CA LYS A 124 -14.12 -19.98 14.07
C LYS A 124 -13.24 -18.78 14.37
N LEU A 125 -13.12 -17.84 13.43
CA LEU A 125 -12.37 -16.61 13.63
C LEU A 125 -12.97 -15.75 14.75
N GLN A 126 -14.29 -15.66 14.81
CA GLN A 126 -15.00 -14.85 15.81
C GLN A 126 -14.84 -15.40 17.25
N LEU A 127 -14.74 -16.72 17.40
CA LEU A 127 -14.44 -17.37 18.68
C LEU A 127 -13.01 -17.11 19.17
N VAL A 128 -12.04 -16.99 18.25
CA VAL A 128 -10.64 -16.67 18.60
C VAL A 128 -10.48 -15.21 19.03
N LEU A 129 -11.31 -14.31 18.52
CA LEU A 129 -11.26 -12.87 18.81
C LEU A 129 -12.06 -12.46 20.07
N ALA A 130 -12.95 -13.32 20.58
CA ALA A 130 -13.78 -13.05 21.75
C ALA A 130 -13.00 -12.79 23.07
N PRO A 131 -11.87 -13.47 23.37
CA PRO A 131 -11.10 -13.23 24.60
C PRO A 131 -10.41 -11.85 24.65
N PHE A 132 -10.05 -11.28 23.49
CA PHE A 132 -9.34 -10.00 23.40
C PHE A 132 -10.22 -8.80 23.77
N HIS A 133 -11.54 -8.92 23.67
CA HIS A 133 -12.47 -7.85 24.00
C HIS A 133 -12.67 -7.64 25.52
N ASN A 134 -12.30 -8.62 26.36
CA ASN A 134 -12.47 -8.54 27.81
C ASN A 134 -11.24 -8.01 28.58
N LEU A 135 -10.13 -7.70 27.89
CA LEU A 135 -8.88 -7.24 28.53
C LEU A 135 -8.70 -5.72 28.55
N MET A 136 -9.66 -4.95 28.03
CA MET A 136 -9.56 -3.49 27.87
C MET A 136 -10.41 -2.71 28.89
N LEU A 137 -10.42 -3.12 30.18
CA LEU A 137 -10.96 -2.29 31.25
C LEU A 137 -10.19 -2.50 32.56
N SER A 138 -9.34 -1.52 32.92
CA SER A 138 -9.28 -0.82 34.22
C SER A 138 -7.87 -0.33 34.56
N ALA A 139 -7.76 0.94 34.94
CA ALA A 139 -6.66 1.51 35.70
C ALA A 139 -7.23 2.58 36.64
N PRO A 140 -6.72 2.69 37.88
CA PRO A 140 -6.71 3.99 38.56
C PRO A 140 -5.37 4.39 39.21
N GLU A 141 -5.25 5.71 39.35
CA GLU A 141 -4.17 6.61 39.78
C GLU A 141 -3.83 6.54 41.31
N ASP A 142 -2.54 6.61 41.69
CA ASP A 142 -1.76 7.74 42.26
C ASP A 142 -1.79 7.91 43.80
N VAL A 143 -0.64 8.31 44.39
CA VAL A 143 -0.36 9.09 45.62
C VAL A 143 0.95 8.63 46.30
N GLY A 144 1.95 9.54 46.33
CA GLY A 144 3.05 9.53 47.32
C GLY A 144 4.45 9.52 46.72
N ALA A 145 5.11 10.68 46.67
CA ALA A 145 6.46 10.86 46.12
C ALA A 145 7.55 10.16 46.97
N ASP A 146 7.78 8.87 46.66
CA ASP A 146 8.88 8.01 47.10
C ASP A 146 10.26 8.59 46.65
N PRO A 147 11.40 8.30 47.31
CA PRO A 147 12.73 8.61 46.77
C PRO A 147 12.96 8.11 45.33
N ILE A 148 12.28 7.04 44.91
CA ILE A 148 12.20 6.58 43.53
C ILE A 148 11.47 7.61 42.63
N SER A 149 10.47 8.34 43.12
CA SER A 149 9.79 9.40 42.38
C SER A 149 10.69 10.61 42.13
N ARG A 150 11.63 10.91 43.04
CA ARG A 150 12.65 11.96 42.84
C ARG A 150 13.72 11.53 41.85
N LEU A 151 14.17 10.29 41.92
CA LEU A 151 15.04 9.69 40.89
C LEU A 151 14.31 9.61 39.54
N SER A 152 13.04 9.26 39.53
CA SER A 152 12.16 9.28 38.35
C SER A 152 12.05 10.70 37.81
N HIS A 153 11.90 11.72 38.65
CA HIS A 153 11.85 13.11 38.20
C HIS A 153 13.22 13.56 37.64
N SER A 154 14.34 13.19 38.26
CA SER A 154 15.68 13.47 37.73
C SER A 154 15.98 12.70 36.44
N LEU A 155 15.55 11.46 36.32
CA LEU A 155 15.62 10.66 35.09
C LEU A 155 14.71 11.21 34.01
N GLN A 156 13.53 11.70 34.37
CA GLN A 156 12.59 12.34 33.45
C GLN A 156 13.09 13.73 33.02
N GLN A 157 13.90 14.42 33.84
CA GLN A 157 14.63 15.62 33.43
C GLN A 157 15.80 15.28 32.50
N LEU A 158 16.50 14.17 32.71
CA LEU A 158 17.51 13.67 31.76
C LEU A 158 16.88 13.23 30.43
N ASP A 159 15.75 12.54 30.47
CA ASP A 159 14.95 12.15 29.30
C ASP A 159 14.42 13.38 28.56
N ARG A 160 14.10 14.45 29.30
CA ARG A 160 13.76 15.76 28.73
C ARG A 160 14.97 16.48 28.13
N ILE A 161 16.17 16.30 28.70
CA ILE A 161 17.43 16.81 28.14
C ILE A 161 17.83 16.03 26.89
N ASP A 162 17.67 14.71 26.86
CA ASP A 162 17.87 13.87 25.68
C ASP A 162 16.84 14.22 24.60
N SER A 163 15.56 14.42 24.96
CA SER A 163 14.54 14.92 24.06
C SER A 163 14.85 16.34 23.56
N LEU A 164 15.41 17.21 24.38
CA LEU A 164 15.88 18.54 23.96
C LEU A 164 17.11 18.43 23.07
N SER A 165 18.02 17.48 23.31
CA SER A 165 19.18 17.19 22.46
C SER A 165 18.76 16.63 21.11
N GLU A 166 17.74 15.77 21.06
CA GLU A 166 17.09 15.31 19.83
C GLU A 166 16.34 16.43 19.12
N GLN A 167 15.67 17.32 19.85
CA GLN A 167 15.03 18.50 19.26
C GLN A 167 16.05 19.50 18.76
N ILE A 168 17.18 19.70 19.44
CA ILE A 168 18.30 20.55 19.01
C ILE A 168 18.97 19.93 17.78
N SER A 169 19.26 18.63 17.77
CA SER A 169 19.84 17.97 16.59
C SER A 169 18.89 18.01 15.39
N PHE A 170 17.59 17.85 15.61
CA PHE A 170 16.56 18.04 14.59
C PHE A 170 16.46 19.51 14.11
N LEU A 171 16.58 20.47 15.03
CA LEU A 171 16.60 21.89 14.70
C LEU A 171 17.89 22.29 13.97
N GLU A 172 19.04 21.71 14.33
CA GLU A 172 20.33 21.89 13.65
C GLU A 172 20.29 21.26 12.25
N GLU A 173 19.73 20.06 12.09
CA GLU A 173 19.48 19.44 10.79
C GLU A 173 18.56 20.32 9.92
N ARG A 174 17.51 20.89 10.52
CA ARG A 174 16.59 21.81 9.83
C ARG A 174 17.24 23.16 9.51
N LEU A 175 18.07 23.71 10.40
CA LEU A 175 18.82 24.94 10.17
C LEU A 175 19.89 24.75 9.08
N GLU A 176 20.49 23.57 8.98
CA GLU A 176 21.44 23.19 7.92
C GLU A 176 20.74 23.01 6.57
N THR A 177 19.50 22.49 6.54
CA THR A 177 18.65 22.53 5.32
C THR A 177 18.24 23.95 4.92
N CYS A 178 18.12 24.89 5.87
CA CYS A 178 17.88 26.30 5.55
C CYS A 178 19.08 26.95 4.81
N LYS A 179 20.33 26.54 5.07
CA LYS A 179 21.50 27.04 4.31
C LYS A 179 21.45 26.67 2.82
N CYS A 180 20.75 25.60 2.45
CA CYS A 180 20.50 25.23 1.06
C CYS A 180 19.32 25.97 0.42
N LEU A 181 18.44 26.63 1.20
CA LEU A 181 17.35 27.46 0.69
C LEU A 181 17.83 28.86 0.27
N GLU A 182 18.90 29.38 0.88
CA GLU A 182 19.43 30.73 0.61
C GLU A 182 20.41 30.83 -0.58
N LYS A 183 20.79 29.71 -1.21
CA LYS A 183 21.80 29.67 -2.30
C LYS A 183 21.29 29.08 -3.63
N ALA A 184 20.02 29.29 -3.96
CA ALA A 184 19.47 29.00 -5.29
C ALA A 184 19.06 30.30 -5.98
#